data_AF-A0AAW8B838-F1
#
_entry.id   AF-A0AAW8B838-F1
#
_cell.length_a   1.000
_cell.length_b   1.000
_cell.length_c   1.000
_cell.angle_alpha   90.00
_cell.angle_beta   90.00
_cell.angle_gamma   90.00
#
_symmetry.space_group_name_H-M   'P 1'
#
loop_
_entity.id
_entity.type
_entity.pdbx_description
1 polymer ?
#
loop_
_entity_poly.entity_id
_entity_poly.type
_entity_poly.pdbx_seq_one_letter_code
_entity_poly.pdbx_strand_id
1 'polypeptide(L)'
;MSLQEFKVGLVELYQGEVIGEVLFSRMLEHYGSADQLYKLGTLLQLETEAKARLRPALMQLGLDLIELDESRNQGNDFYQTFEGMDWEAAMGHLATVVKPFVQRYRQIAELAPPEYQQLANSMVVHEQSILDAAELEAAGNGDRSMDDVVKQLVFPLPKQV
;
A
#
# COMPACT_ATOMS: atom_id res chain seq x y z
N MET A 1 -10.34 12.50 -21.67
CA MET A 1 -10.22 11.63 -20.49
C MET A 1 -11.48 11.81 -19.67
N SER A 2 -12.19 10.73 -19.36
CA SER A 2 -13.53 10.84 -18.76
C SER A 2 -13.47 10.69 -17.23
N LEU A 3 -14.28 11.48 -16.53
CA LEU A 3 -14.50 11.35 -15.08
C LEU A 3 -14.90 9.91 -14.70
N GLN A 4 -15.55 9.18 -15.61
CA GLN A 4 -15.96 7.79 -15.38
C GLN A 4 -14.76 6.85 -15.24
N GLU A 5 -13.73 7.00 -16.07
CA GLU A 5 -12.49 6.20 -15.98
C GLU A 5 -11.76 6.49 -14.67
N PHE A 6 -11.73 7.75 -14.23
CA PHE A 6 -11.17 8.12 -12.94
C PHE A 6 -11.96 7.52 -11.77
N LYS A 7 -13.30 7.51 -11.83
CA LYS A 7 -14.13 6.88 -10.78
C LYS A 7 -13.83 5.39 -10.63
N VAL A 8 -13.65 4.67 -11.73
CA VAL A 8 -13.24 3.26 -11.71
C VAL A 8 -11.86 3.13 -11.05
N GLY A 9 -10.89 3.94 -11.49
CA GLY A 9 -9.57 3.97 -10.87
C GLY A 9 -9.59 4.31 -9.38
N LEU A 10 -10.46 5.22 -8.92
CA LEU A 10 -10.56 5.57 -7.51
C LEU A 10 -11.08 4.42 -6.64
N VAL A 11 -11.99 3.60 -7.17
CA VAL A 11 -12.40 2.35 -6.50
C VAL A 11 -11.24 1.37 -6.48
N GLU A 12 -10.47 1.24 -7.57
CA GLU A 12 -9.28 0.37 -7.60
C GLU A 12 -8.25 0.79 -6.55
N LEU A 13 -7.95 2.09 -6.41
CA LEU A 13 -7.07 2.60 -5.35
C LEU A 13 -7.57 2.15 -3.97
N TYR A 14 -8.85 2.37 -3.67
CA TYR A 14 -9.44 2.04 -2.38
C TYR A 14 -9.38 0.54 -2.05
N GLN A 15 -9.65 -0.30 -3.04
CA GLN A 15 -9.57 -1.76 -2.88
C GLN A 15 -8.11 -2.26 -2.81
N GLY A 16 -7.18 -1.55 -3.45
CA GLY A 16 -5.74 -1.79 -3.32
C GLY A 16 -5.27 -1.67 -1.87
N GLU A 17 -5.74 -0.64 -1.15
CA GLU A 17 -5.39 -0.49 0.27
C GLU A 17 -5.94 -1.64 1.13
N VAL A 18 -7.11 -2.19 0.78
CA VAL A 18 -7.68 -3.38 1.47
C VAL A 18 -6.79 -4.62 1.22
N ILE A 19 -6.27 -4.77 0.00
CA ILE A 19 -5.32 -5.84 -0.34
C ILE A 19 -4.05 -5.71 0.51
N GLY A 20 -3.48 -4.50 0.57
CA GLY A 20 -2.29 -4.19 1.36
C GLY A 20 -2.48 -4.43 2.86
N GLU A 21 -3.58 -3.96 3.43
CA GLU A 21 -3.92 -4.20 4.84
C GLU A 21 -3.96 -5.70 5.18
N VAL A 22 -4.61 -6.50 4.33
CA VAL A 22 -4.67 -7.96 4.54
C VAL A 22 -3.26 -8.55 4.43
N LEU A 23 -2.51 -8.21 3.37
CA LEU A 23 -1.16 -8.73 3.16
C LEU A 23 -0.26 -8.46 4.37
N PHE A 24 -0.11 -7.19 4.78
CA PHE A 24 0.78 -6.83 5.88
C PHE A 24 0.32 -7.36 7.23
N SER A 25 -0.99 -7.44 7.46
CA SER A 25 -1.55 -8.09 8.65
C SER A 25 -1.19 -9.58 8.71
N ARG A 26 -1.29 -10.29 7.59
CA ARG A 26 -0.89 -11.71 7.52
C ARG A 26 0.63 -11.89 7.68
N MET A 27 1.44 -11.00 7.12
CA MET A 27 2.90 -11.03 7.31
C MET A 27 3.30 -10.80 8.78
N LEU A 28 2.58 -9.97 9.54
CA LEU A 28 2.83 -9.77 10.98
C LEU A 28 2.65 -11.05 11.81
N GLU A 29 1.86 -12.02 11.33
CA GLU A 29 1.71 -13.32 12.00
C GLU A 29 2.95 -14.22 11.81
N HIS A 30 3.78 -13.95 10.80
CA HIS A 30 4.89 -14.81 10.39
C HIS A 30 6.27 -14.28 10.80
N TYR A 31 6.50 -12.98 10.65
CA TYR A 31 7.77 -12.34 10.98
C TYR A 31 7.78 -11.84 12.43
N GLY A 32 8.91 -11.98 13.13
CA GLY A 32 8.91 -11.89 14.59
C GLY A 32 10.00 -11.02 15.23
N SER A 33 10.95 -10.48 14.47
CA SER A 33 11.93 -9.55 15.06
C SER A 33 11.26 -8.20 15.36
N ALA A 34 11.71 -7.48 16.39
CA ALA A 34 11.14 -6.19 16.76
C ALA A 34 11.18 -5.17 15.60
N ASP A 35 12.26 -5.22 14.81
CA ASP A 35 12.43 -4.38 13.61
C ASP A 35 11.44 -4.77 12.48
N GLN A 36 11.27 -6.06 12.20
CA GLN A 36 10.30 -6.55 11.21
C GLN A 36 8.86 -6.20 11.60
N LEU A 37 8.51 -6.38 12.88
CA LEU A 37 7.20 -6.03 13.40
C LEU A 37 6.93 -4.52 13.29
N TYR A 38 7.93 -3.69 13.57
CA TYR A 38 7.83 -2.25 13.37
C TYR A 38 7.60 -1.90 11.88
N LYS A 39 8.38 -2.48 10.97
CA LYS A 39 8.28 -2.21 9.52
C LYS A 39 6.93 -2.65 8.96
N LEU A 40 6.51 -3.89 9.24
CA LEU A 40 5.21 -4.40 8.79
C LEU A 40 4.04 -3.66 9.43
N GLY A 41 4.13 -3.31 10.72
CA GLY A 41 3.13 -2.49 11.39
C GLY A 41 3.03 -1.10 10.78
N THR A 42 4.17 -0.50 10.38
CA THR A 42 4.23 0.80 9.71
C THR A 42 3.59 0.75 8.32
N LEU A 43 3.86 -0.32 7.55
CA LEU A 43 3.22 -0.56 6.26
C LEU A 43 1.70 -0.78 6.40
N LEU A 44 1.27 -1.61 7.35
CA LEU A 44 -0.15 -1.79 7.66
C LEU A 44 -0.84 -0.47 8.05
N GLN A 45 -0.17 0.36 8.85
CA GLN A 45 -0.67 1.69 9.21
C GLN A 45 -0.79 2.60 7.98
N LEU A 46 0.18 2.54 7.05
CA LEU A 46 0.17 3.29 5.80
C LEU A 46 -1.08 2.97 4.97
N GLU A 47 -1.35 1.67 4.72
CA GLU A 47 -2.55 1.21 3.99
C GLU A 47 -3.84 1.66 4.69
N THR A 48 -3.90 1.52 6.02
CA THR A 48 -5.08 1.90 6.81
C THR A 48 -5.40 3.39 6.68
N GLU A 49 -4.38 4.25 6.78
CA GLU A 49 -4.55 5.70 6.68
C GLU A 49 -4.84 6.16 5.25
N ALA A 50 -4.19 5.56 4.25
CA ALA A 50 -4.44 5.86 2.85
C ALA A 50 -5.85 5.43 2.43
N LYS A 51 -6.33 4.26 2.84
CA LYS A 51 -7.74 3.84 2.66
C LYS A 51 -8.70 4.87 3.25
N ALA A 52 -8.45 5.33 4.47
CA ALA A 52 -9.27 6.35 5.12
C ALA A 52 -9.25 7.68 4.37
N ARG A 53 -8.09 8.08 3.83
CA ARG A 53 -7.87 9.30 3.04
C ARG A 53 -8.67 9.31 1.72
N LEU A 54 -8.93 8.15 1.13
CA LEU A 54 -9.71 8.00 -0.11
C LEU A 54 -11.23 8.15 0.10
N ARG A 55 -11.74 7.83 1.29
CA ARG A 55 -13.20 7.83 1.59
C ARG A 55 -13.91 9.15 1.26
N PRO A 56 -13.39 10.34 1.59
CA PRO A 56 -14.04 11.59 1.25
C PRO A 56 -14.28 11.76 -0.26
N ALA A 57 -13.30 11.41 -1.10
CA ALA A 57 -13.41 11.53 -2.55
C ALA A 57 -14.41 10.50 -3.12
N LEU A 58 -14.40 9.26 -2.62
CA LEU A 58 -15.40 8.24 -2.97
C LEU A 58 -16.82 8.75 -2.68
N MET A 59 -17.06 9.24 -1.46
CA MET A 59 -18.38 9.76 -1.07
C MET A 59 -18.79 10.98 -1.91
N GLN A 60 -17.89 11.93 -2.16
CA GLN A 60 -18.16 13.09 -3.00
C GLN A 60 -18.57 12.71 -4.43
N LEU A 61 -18.02 11.62 -4.96
CA LEU A 61 -18.33 11.11 -6.30
C LEU A 61 -19.50 10.12 -6.34
N GLY A 62 -20.15 9.85 -5.20
CA GLY A 62 -21.26 8.91 -5.08
C GLY A 62 -20.85 7.44 -5.25
N LEU A 63 -19.60 7.11 -4.90
CA LEU A 63 -19.05 5.76 -4.94
C LEU A 63 -19.19 5.07 -3.57
N ASP A 64 -19.18 3.74 -3.58
CA ASP A 64 -19.32 2.93 -2.38
C ASP A 64 -18.01 2.89 -1.56
N LEU A 65 -18.16 2.68 -0.25
CA LEU A 65 -17.07 2.43 0.69
C LEU A 65 -16.95 0.95 1.08
N ILE A 66 -17.81 0.09 0.55
CA ILE A 66 -17.76 -1.35 0.78
C ILE A 66 -16.40 -1.91 0.37
N GLU A 67 -15.75 -2.61 1.30
CA GLU A 67 -14.60 -3.46 1.02
C GLU A 67 -15.10 -4.73 0.32
N LEU A 68 -14.46 -5.11 -0.78
CA LEU A 68 -14.86 -6.30 -1.52
C LEU A 68 -14.19 -7.55 -0.91
N ASP A 69 -14.96 -8.63 -0.78
CA ASP A 69 -14.42 -9.94 -0.40
C ASP A 69 -13.30 -10.38 -1.36
N GLU A 70 -13.43 -10.05 -2.65
CA GLU A 70 -12.40 -10.30 -3.66
C GLU A 70 -11.06 -9.64 -3.30
N SER A 71 -11.06 -8.39 -2.86
CA SER A 71 -9.85 -7.67 -2.45
C SER A 71 -9.22 -8.29 -1.21
N ARG A 72 -10.05 -8.70 -0.24
CA ARG A 72 -9.56 -9.42 0.95
C ARG A 72 -8.97 -10.79 0.59
N ASN A 73 -9.61 -11.52 -0.32
CA ASN A 73 -9.12 -12.80 -0.81
C ASN A 73 -7.80 -12.63 -1.57
N GLN A 74 -7.70 -11.61 -2.43
CA GLN A 74 -6.47 -11.31 -3.16
C GLN A 74 -5.30 -10.98 -2.22
N GLY A 75 -5.53 -10.25 -1.13
CA GLY A 75 -4.49 -10.04 -0.11
C GLY A 75 -3.99 -11.34 0.53
N ASN A 76 -4.90 -12.29 0.79
CA ASN A 76 -4.53 -13.62 1.27
C ASN A 76 -3.79 -14.45 0.21
N ASP A 77 -4.22 -14.38 -1.04
CA ASP A 77 -3.57 -15.08 -2.16
C ASP A 77 -2.14 -14.54 -2.38
N PHE A 78 -1.94 -13.22 -2.28
CA PHE A 78 -0.59 -12.67 -2.27
C PHE A 78 0.22 -13.19 -1.09
N TYR A 79 -0.31 -13.18 0.14
CA TYR A 79 0.39 -13.72 1.30
C TYR A 79 0.86 -15.17 1.12
N GLN A 80 0.04 -16.04 0.50
CA GLN A 80 0.43 -17.44 0.23
C GLN A 80 1.73 -17.54 -0.58
N THR A 81 2.02 -16.56 -1.43
CA THR A 81 3.27 -16.53 -2.22
C THR A 81 4.51 -16.20 -1.40
N PHE A 82 4.37 -15.76 -0.15
CA PHE A 82 5.47 -15.46 0.78
C PHE A 82 5.83 -16.65 1.70
N GLU A 83 5.06 -17.75 1.66
CA GLU A 83 5.26 -18.88 2.58
C GLU A 83 6.68 -19.45 2.49
N GLY A 84 7.36 -19.54 3.64
CA GLY A 84 8.69 -20.11 3.76
C GLY A 84 9.84 -19.20 3.28
N MET A 85 9.56 -17.97 2.86
CA MET A 85 10.59 -16.99 2.56
C MET A 85 11.22 -16.44 3.84
N ASP A 86 12.54 -16.24 3.83
CA ASP A 86 13.16 -15.36 4.81
C ASP A 86 12.86 -13.89 4.48
N TRP A 87 13.26 -12.98 5.38
CA TRP A 87 12.94 -11.56 5.25
C TRP A 87 13.46 -10.93 3.96
N GLU A 88 14.71 -11.20 3.59
CA GLU A 88 15.32 -10.59 2.40
C GLU A 88 14.62 -11.08 1.13
N ALA A 89 14.36 -12.38 1.03
CA ALA A 89 13.61 -12.97 -0.07
C ALA A 89 12.18 -12.43 -0.14
N ALA A 90 11.52 -12.29 1.01
CA ALA A 90 10.17 -11.74 1.10
C ALA A 90 10.10 -10.28 0.64
N MET A 91 11.08 -9.44 1.01
CA MET A 91 11.10 -8.05 0.57
C MET A 91 11.42 -7.93 -0.93
N GLY A 92 12.30 -8.77 -1.47
CA GLY A 92 12.53 -8.85 -2.92
C GLY A 92 11.28 -9.29 -3.68
N HIS A 93 10.52 -10.23 -3.12
CA HIS A 93 9.24 -10.67 -3.67
C HIS A 93 8.17 -9.57 -3.57
N LEU A 94 8.07 -8.87 -2.44
CA LEU A 94 7.18 -7.72 -2.26
C LEU A 94 7.42 -6.64 -3.32
N ALA A 95 8.69 -6.30 -3.60
CA ALA A 95 9.05 -5.34 -4.64
C ALA A 95 8.51 -5.79 -6.03
N THR A 96 8.54 -7.10 -6.31
CA THR A 96 7.98 -7.66 -7.56
C THR A 96 6.46 -7.55 -7.60
N VAL A 97 5.78 -7.82 -6.47
CA VAL A 97 4.31 -7.76 -6.34
C VAL A 97 3.78 -6.32 -6.47
N VAL A 98 4.47 -5.34 -5.88
CA VAL A 98 4.01 -3.93 -5.82
C VAL A 98 4.24 -3.18 -7.14
N LYS A 99 5.24 -3.57 -7.93
CA LYS A 99 5.63 -2.85 -9.16
C LYS A 99 4.48 -2.64 -10.19
N PRO A 100 3.59 -3.63 -10.45
CA PRO A 100 2.40 -3.41 -11.27
C PRO A 100 1.41 -2.38 -10.69
N PHE A 101 1.25 -2.32 -9.36
CA PHE A 101 0.38 -1.34 -8.69
C PHE A 101 0.90 0.08 -8.90
N VAL A 102 2.20 0.31 -8.73
CA VAL A 102 2.85 1.61 -9.03
C VAL A 102 2.52 2.07 -10.46
N GLN A 103 2.65 1.18 -11.45
CA GLN A 103 2.36 1.50 -12.84
C GLN A 103 0.87 1.84 -13.03
N ARG A 104 -0.02 1.04 -12.44
CA ARG A 104 -1.46 1.26 -12.54
C ARG A 104 -1.87 2.58 -11.89
N TYR A 105 -1.33 2.90 -10.72
CA TYR A 105 -1.69 4.10 -9.97
C TYR A 105 -1.21 5.37 -10.68
N ARG A 106 -0.08 5.32 -11.39
CA ARG A 106 0.36 6.41 -12.28
C ARG A 106 -0.66 6.67 -13.39
N GLN A 107 -1.18 5.62 -14.03
CA GLN A 107 -2.22 5.76 -15.05
C GLN A 107 -3.52 6.37 -14.49
N ILE A 108 -3.91 5.95 -13.28
CA ILE A 108 -5.09 6.52 -12.60
C ILE A 108 -4.85 8.00 -12.28
N ALA A 109 -3.66 8.37 -11.83
CA ALA A 109 -3.28 9.76 -11.55
C ALA A 109 -3.27 10.64 -12.80
N GLU A 110 -2.89 10.11 -13.97
CA GLU A 110 -3.00 10.82 -15.24
C GLU A 110 -4.45 11.09 -15.66
N LEU A 111 -5.40 10.24 -15.23
CA LEU A 111 -6.83 10.38 -15.48
C LEU A 111 -7.56 11.31 -14.51
N ALA A 112 -6.90 11.71 -13.41
CA ALA A 112 -7.51 12.51 -12.37
C ALA A 112 -7.89 13.91 -12.89
N PRO A 113 -9.13 14.39 -12.66
CA PRO A 113 -9.46 15.78 -12.92
C PRO A 113 -8.76 16.69 -11.88
N PRO A 114 -8.62 17.99 -12.15
CA PRO A 114 -7.79 18.89 -11.35
C PRO A 114 -8.10 18.87 -9.84
N GLU A 115 -9.36 18.73 -9.45
CA GLU A 115 -9.81 18.68 -8.06
C GLU A 115 -9.32 17.43 -7.28
N TYR A 116 -9.00 16.32 -7.97
CA TYR A 116 -8.50 15.09 -7.35
C TYR A 116 -7.04 14.79 -7.67
N GLN A 117 -6.36 15.65 -8.45
CA GLN A 117 -4.99 15.42 -8.87
C GLN A 117 -4.02 15.25 -7.70
N GLN A 118 -4.18 16.06 -6.64
CA GLN A 118 -3.34 15.96 -5.45
C GLN A 118 -3.52 14.61 -4.75
N LEU A 119 -4.77 14.15 -4.60
CA LEU A 119 -5.07 12.87 -3.99
C LEU A 119 -4.48 11.72 -4.81
N ALA A 120 -4.75 11.69 -6.12
CA ALA A 120 -4.27 10.63 -6.99
C ALA A 120 -2.74 10.56 -7.07
N ASN A 121 -2.07 11.72 -7.15
CA ASN A 121 -0.60 11.78 -7.08
C ASN A 121 -0.07 11.28 -5.73
N SER A 122 -0.79 11.53 -4.63
CA SER A 122 -0.37 11.01 -3.32
C SER A 122 -0.42 9.49 -3.24
N MET A 123 -1.31 8.83 -4.00
CA MET A 123 -1.35 7.36 -4.09
C MET A 123 -0.20 6.79 -4.91
N VAL A 124 0.32 7.54 -5.89
CA VAL A 124 1.56 7.15 -6.59
C VAL A 124 2.76 7.21 -5.65
N VAL A 125 2.83 8.26 -4.82
CA VAL A 125 3.90 8.40 -3.81
C VAL A 125 3.81 7.27 -2.78
N HIS A 126 2.59 6.93 -2.35
CA HIS A 126 2.32 5.80 -1.46
C HIS A 126 2.91 4.50 -1.98
N GLU A 127 2.48 4.03 -3.16
CA GLU A 127 2.97 2.76 -3.72
C GLU A 127 4.47 2.78 -4.02
N GLN A 128 4.98 3.92 -4.50
CA GLN A 128 6.41 4.08 -4.76
C GLN A 128 7.22 3.92 -3.47
N SER A 129 6.74 4.46 -2.35
CA SER A 129 7.44 4.34 -1.07
C SER A 129 7.50 2.89 -0.55
N ILE A 130 6.48 2.08 -0.83
CA ILE A 130 6.47 0.66 -0.49
C ILE A 130 7.47 -0.11 -1.36
N LEU A 131 7.48 0.19 -2.66
CA LEU A 131 8.46 -0.41 -3.59
C LEU A 131 9.90 -0.06 -3.18
N ASP A 132 10.19 1.21 -2.95
CA ASP A 132 11.52 1.68 -2.58
C ASP A 132 11.97 1.06 -1.24
N ALA A 133 11.05 0.97 -0.28
CA ALA A 133 11.30 0.30 0.99
C ALA A 133 11.66 -1.18 0.81
N ALA A 134 10.86 -1.90 0.02
CA ALA A 134 11.06 -3.32 -0.25
C ALA A 134 12.40 -3.57 -0.97
N GLU A 135 12.76 -2.73 -1.94
CA GLU A 135 14.06 -2.81 -2.64
C GLU A 135 15.24 -2.52 -1.70
N LEU A 136 15.11 -1.56 -0.79
CA LEU A 136 16.15 -1.26 0.21
C LEU A 136 16.35 -2.40 1.20
N GLU A 137 15.27 -2.99 1.71
CA GLU A 137 15.35 -4.15 2.60
C GLU A 137 15.98 -5.36 1.91
N ALA A 138 15.55 -5.66 0.68
CA ALA A 138 16.11 -6.76 -0.11
C ALA A 138 17.60 -6.58 -0.44
N ALA A 139 18.08 -5.33 -0.48
CA ALA A 139 19.49 -5.01 -0.68
C ALA A 139 20.30 -4.93 0.63
N GLY A 140 19.71 -5.26 1.79
CA GLY A 140 20.36 -5.17 3.10
C GLY A 140 20.54 -3.74 3.62
N ASN A 141 19.86 -2.75 3.04
CA ASN A 141 19.93 -1.32 3.41
C ASN A 141 18.71 -0.88 4.24
N GLY A 142 18.24 -1.75 5.14
CA GLY A 142 16.96 -1.61 5.84
C GLY A 142 16.88 -0.52 6.91
N ASP A 143 18.00 0.12 7.28
CA ASP A 143 18.00 1.17 8.32
C ASP A 143 17.13 2.39 7.97
N ARG A 144 16.94 2.63 6.66
CA ARG A 144 16.27 3.80 6.10
C ARG A 144 15.08 3.46 5.21
N SER A 145 14.72 2.18 5.09
CA SER A 145 13.64 1.72 4.21
C SER A 145 12.30 2.38 4.52
N MET A 146 12.03 2.67 5.80
CA MET A 146 10.78 3.27 6.24
C MET A 146 10.76 4.80 6.21
N ASP A 147 11.87 5.47 5.86
CA ASP A 147 11.97 6.94 5.94
C ASP A 147 10.84 7.65 5.14
N ASP A 148 10.56 7.17 3.92
CA ASP A 148 9.54 7.76 3.05
C ASP A 148 8.12 7.26 3.33
N VAL A 149 7.99 6.05 3.88
CA VAL A 149 6.72 5.52 4.38
C VAL A 149 6.23 6.36 5.57
N VAL A 150 7.09 6.58 6.57
CA VAL A 150 6.73 7.29 7.80
C VAL A 150 6.34 8.75 7.56
N LYS A 151 6.95 9.42 6.56
CA LYS A 151 6.61 10.82 6.21
C LYS A 151 5.15 11.00 5.79
N GLN A 152 4.47 9.93 5.41
CA GLN A 152 3.08 9.95 4.93
C GLN A 152 2.07 9.68 6.05
N LEU A 153 2.53 9.22 7.22
CA LEU A 153 1.67 8.85 8.34
C LEU A 153 1.31 10.05 9.20
N VAL A 154 0.03 10.14 9.55
CA VAL A 154 -0.50 11.03 10.59
C VAL A 154 -0.34 10.39 11.96
N PHE A 155 -0.44 9.06 12.06
CA PHE A 155 -0.30 8.30 13.31
C PHE A 155 0.87 7.31 13.22
N PRO A 156 2.13 7.78 13.14
CA PRO A 156 3.28 6.91 13.01
C PRO A 156 3.45 6.02 14.24
N LEU A 157 3.81 4.75 14.02
CA LEU A 157 4.17 3.85 15.11
C LEU A 157 5.50 4.28 15.74
N PRO A 158 5.68 4.11 17.07
CA PRO A 158 6.95 4.38 17.70
C PRO A 158 7.99 3.34 17.28
N LYS A 159 9.17 3.79 16.83
CA LYS A 159 10.32 2.89 16.63
C LYS A 159 10.71 2.27 17.97
N GLN A 160 10.74 0.95 18.05
CA GLN A 160 11.24 0.27 19.23
C GLN A 160 12.77 0.40 19.25
N VAL A 161 13.29 0.94 20.35
CA VAL A 161 14.73 1.16 20.59
C VAL A 161 15.34 -0.05 21.27
#